data_AF-Q7UWB5-F1
#
_entry.id   AF-Q7UWB5-F1
#
_cell.length_a   1.000
_cell.length_b   1.000
_cell.length_c   1.000
_cell.angle_alpha   90.00
_cell.angle_beta   90.00
_cell.angle_gamma   90.00
#
_symmetry.space_group_name_H-M   'P 1'
#
loop_
_entity.id
_entity.type
_entity.pdbx_description
1 polymer ?
#
loop_
_entity_poly.entity_id
_entity_poly.type
_entity_poly.pdbx_seq_one_letter_code
_entity_poly.pdbx_strand_id
1 'polypeptide(L)'
;MAKKKRNPSAEEAGDGEQTAAELGDFETTLGDVETIVRKLESGALTLDDSLKQYEVAVAKMRQCYQLLDVAERKISVLAGVDAEGRPVTEPLENMSGGESLVQKQASRGKRRGAVAPDHSASDTTGVDSADLDSAEDDE
;
A
#
# COMPACT_ATOMS: atom_id res chain seq x y z
N MET A 1 9.72 -35.01 8.72
CA MET A 1 8.71 -34.19 8.00
C MET A 1 9.38 -32.90 7.52
N ALA A 2 9.96 -32.90 6.32
CA ALA A 2 10.53 -31.70 5.72
C ALA A 2 9.39 -30.85 5.16
N LYS A 3 9.01 -29.78 5.86
CA LYS A 3 8.07 -28.78 5.36
C LYS A 3 8.78 -27.98 4.26
N LYS A 4 8.77 -28.52 3.04
CA LYS A 4 9.20 -27.83 1.83
C LYS A 4 8.17 -26.74 1.54
N LYS A 5 8.31 -25.61 2.24
CA LYS A 5 7.65 -24.34 1.89
C LYS A 5 8.32 -23.89 0.59
N ARG A 6 7.83 -24.44 -0.51
CA ARG A 6 8.12 -23.95 -1.86
C ARG A 6 7.50 -22.57 -1.88
N ASN A 7 8.31 -21.53 -1.88
CA ASN A 7 7.87 -20.18 -2.17
C ASN A 7 7.35 -20.22 -3.61
N PRO A 8 6.02 -20.19 -3.84
CA PRO A 8 5.48 -20.28 -5.18
C PRO A 8 5.39 -18.87 -5.74
N SER A 9 5.97 -18.70 -6.93
CA SER A 9 5.71 -17.59 -7.85
C SER A 9 6.30 -16.25 -7.36
N ALA A 10 7.49 -15.90 -7.85
CA ALA A 10 7.58 -15.03 -9.02
C ALA A 10 6.87 -13.72 -8.65
N GLU A 11 7.56 -12.80 -7.97
CA GLU A 11 8.24 -11.71 -8.70
C GLU A 11 7.36 -11.33 -9.90
N GLU A 12 6.18 -10.85 -9.54
CA GLU A 12 5.15 -10.31 -10.41
C GLU A 12 5.85 -9.33 -11.36
N ALA A 13 5.81 -9.71 -12.63
CA ALA A 13 5.97 -8.89 -13.81
C ALA A 13 6.76 -7.59 -13.61
N GLY A 14 8.06 -7.69 -13.92
CA GLY A 14 8.95 -6.58 -14.29
C GLY A 14 8.35 -5.20 -14.12
N ASP A 15 8.63 -4.62 -12.97
CA ASP A 15 8.41 -3.22 -12.63
C ASP A 15 9.32 -2.36 -13.53
N GLY A 16 9.03 -2.36 -14.83
CA GLY A 16 9.40 -1.24 -15.67
C GLY A 16 8.61 -0.09 -15.11
N GLU A 17 9.31 0.89 -14.54
CA GLU A 17 8.84 2.19 -14.08
C GLU A 17 7.95 2.87 -15.16
N GLN A 18 6.75 2.36 -15.38
CA GLN A 18 5.80 2.92 -16.33
C GLN A 18 5.12 4.08 -15.61
N THR A 19 5.66 5.27 -15.80
CA THR A 19 5.07 6.47 -15.21
C THR A 19 3.81 6.87 -16.00
N ALA A 20 2.79 7.37 -15.31
CA ALA A 20 1.57 7.85 -15.94
C ALA A 20 1.82 8.92 -17.03
N ALA A 21 2.93 9.67 -16.92
CA ALA A 21 3.30 10.69 -17.90
C ALA A 21 3.67 10.10 -19.27
N GLU A 22 4.32 8.93 -19.32
CA GLU A 22 4.69 8.27 -20.59
C GLU A 22 3.53 7.53 -21.24
N LEU A 23 2.61 7.03 -20.42
CA LEU A 23 1.40 6.34 -20.85
C LEU A 23 0.30 7.31 -21.35
N GLY A 24 0.48 8.62 -21.25
CA GLY A 24 -0.49 9.61 -21.70
C GLY A 24 -1.69 9.77 -20.76
N ASP A 25 -2.75 10.44 -21.26
CA ASP A 25 -3.95 10.74 -20.47
C ASP A 25 -5.01 9.65 -20.59
N PHE A 26 -5.63 9.30 -19.46
CA PHE A 26 -6.63 8.23 -19.39
C PHE A 26 -7.89 8.58 -20.18
N GLU A 27 -8.43 9.78 -19.97
CA GLU A 27 -9.67 10.24 -20.61
C GLU A 27 -9.52 10.27 -22.14
N THR A 28 -8.37 10.77 -22.61
CA THR A 28 -8.03 10.79 -24.03
C THR A 28 -7.96 9.36 -24.61
N THR A 29 -7.27 8.46 -23.93
CA THR A 29 -7.09 7.07 -24.40
C THR A 29 -8.41 6.30 -24.41
N LEU A 30 -9.23 6.48 -23.37
CA LEU A 30 -10.56 5.88 -23.27
C LEU A 30 -11.50 6.43 -24.36
N GLY A 31 -11.51 7.75 -24.57
CA GLY A 31 -12.32 8.39 -25.61
C GLY A 31 -11.96 7.92 -27.03
N ASP A 32 -10.69 7.63 -27.29
CA ASP A 32 -10.25 7.00 -28.53
C ASP A 32 -10.83 5.58 -28.69
N VAL A 33 -10.77 4.76 -27.63
CA VAL A 33 -11.37 3.40 -27.64
C VAL A 33 -12.86 3.49 -27.94
N GLU A 34 -13.61 4.34 -27.24
CA GLU A 34 -15.04 4.53 -27.48
C GLU A 34 -15.34 4.98 -28.91
N THR A 35 -14.51 5.85 -29.47
CA THR A 35 -14.64 6.29 -30.86
C THR A 35 -14.40 5.16 -31.84
N ILE A 36 -13.43 4.30 -31.58
CA ILE A 36 -13.17 3.12 -32.40
C ILE A 36 -14.34 2.12 -32.30
N VAL A 37 -14.80 1.84 -31.09
CA VAL A 37 -15.95 0.93 -30.85
C VAL A 37 -17.18 1.42 -31.60
N ARG A 38 -17.53 2.72 -31.51
CA ARG A 38 -18.64 3.29 -32.28
C ARG A 38 -18.48 3.12 -33.80
N LYS A 39 -17.26 3.24 -34.33
CA LYS A 39 -16.99 3.00 -35.75
C LYS A 39 -17.18 1.52 -36.12
N LEU A 40 -16.72 0.60 -35.28
CA LEU A 40 -16.90 -0.85 -35.48
C LEU A 40 -18.39 -1.23 -35.44
N GLU A 41 -19.14 -0.68 -34.48
CA GLU A 41 -20.59 -0.90 -34.35
C GLU A 41 -21.41 -0.31 -35.50
N SER A 42 -20.92 0.77 -36.12
CA SER A 42 -21.61 1.39 -37.27
C SER A 42 -21.69 0.50 -38.50
N GLY A 43 -20.79 -0.50 -38.62
CA GLY A 43 -20.69 -1.37 -39.79
C GLY A 43 -20.25 -0.67 -41.08
N ALA A 44 -19.83 0.60 -41.02
CA ALA A 44 -19.41 1.37 -42.19
C ALA A 44 -17.98 1.02 -42.68
N LEU A 45 -17.23 0.29 -41.87
CA LEU A 45 -15.85 -0.12 -42.16
C LEU A 45 -15.83 -1.40 -42.99
N THR A 46 -14.82 -1.54 -43.86
CA THR A 46 -14.54 -2.82 -44.51
C THR A 46 -14.04 -3.83 -43.49
N LEU A 47 -14.02 -5.12 -43.83
CA LEU A 47 -13.48 -6.15 -42.92
C LEU A 47 -12.03 -5.87 -42.52
N ASP A 48 -11.19 -5.51 -43.49
CA ASP A 48 -9.77 -5.22 -43.25
C ASP A 48 -9.60 -3.99 -42.35
N ASP A 49 -10.37 -2.91 -42.59
CA ASP A 49 -10.33 -1.74 -41.73
C ASP A 49 -10.87 -2.02 -40.33
N SER A 50 -11.90 -2.86 -40.20
CA SER A 50 -12.46 -3.26 -38.91
C SER A 50 -11.44 -4.01 -38.06
N LEU A 51 -10.67 -4.92 -38.68
CA LEU A 51 -9.60 -5.64 -37.99
C LEU A 51 -8.49 -4.69 -37.52
N LYS A 52 -8.05 -3.75 -38.37
CA LYS A 52 -7.04 -2.75 -37.99
C LYS A 52 -7.52 -1.87 -36.84
N GLN A 53 -8.76 -1.39 -36.91
CA GLN A 53 -9.34 -0.58 -35.85
C GLN A 53 -9.45 -1.38 -34.54
N TYR A 54 -9.85 -2.65 -34.60
CA TYR A 54 -9.87 -3.52 -33.44
C TYR A 54 -8.49 -3.71 -32.80
N GLU A 55 -7.44 -3.93 -33.60
CA GLU A 55 -6.06 -4.03 -33.08
C GLU A 55 -5.64 -2.75 -32.34
N VAL A 56 -5.95 -1.58 -32.90
CA VAL A 56 -5.69 -0.28 -32.26
C VAL A 56 -6.48 -0.14 -30.97
N ALA A 57 -7.75 -0.54 -30.95
CA ALA A 57 -8.60 -0.50 -29.75
C ALA A 57 -8.02 -1.38 -28.64
N VAL A 58 -7.57 -2.59 -28.96
CA VAL A 58 -6.95 -3.51 -27.97
C VAL A 58 -5.66 -2.92 -27.41
N ALA A 59 -4.83 -2.29 -28.24
CA ALA A 59 -3.61 -1.63 -27.79
C ALA A 59 -3.92 -0.49 -26.81
N LYS A 60 -4.88 0.38 -27.15
CA LYS A 60 -5.34 1.47 -26.27
C LYS A 60 -5.99 0.97 -24.99
N MET A 61 -6.76 -0.11 -25.06
CA MET A 61 -7.36 -0.72 -23.86
C MET A 61 -6.30 -1.24 -22.89
N ARG A 62 -5.20 -1.85 -23.40
CA ARG A 62 -4.06 -2.24 -22.55
C ARG A 62 -3.39 -1.04 -21.89
N GLN A 63 -3.26 0.06 -22.62
CA GLN A 63 -2.74 1.32 -22.09
C GLN A 63 -3.65 1.89 -20.99
N CYS A 64 -4.98 1.82 -21.14
CA CYS A 64 -5.92 2.18 -20.07
C CYS A 64 -5.70 1.36 -18.80
N TYR A 65 -5.54 0.03 -18.92
CA TYR A 65 -5.25 -0.82 -17.75
C TYR A 65 -3.93 -0.44 -17.09
N GLN A 66 -2.87 -0.18 -17.86
CA GLN A 66 -1.60 0.27 -17.30
C GLN A 66 -1.72 1.61 -16.55
N LEU A 67 -2.50 2.56 -17.07
CA LEU A 67 -2.78 3.82 -16.38
C LEU A 67 -3.54 3.60 -15.06
N LEU A 68 -4.50 2.67 -15.06
CA LEU A 68 -5.22 2.29 -13.83
C LEU A 68 -4.30 1.60 -12.82
N ASP A 69 -3.41 0.72 -13.26
CA ASP A 69 -2.42 0.07 -12.38
C ASP A 69 -1.54 1.11 -11.68
N VAL A 70 -1.07 2.13 -12.42
CA VAL A 70 -0.29 3.23 -11.85
C VAL A 70 -1.11 4.04 -10.85
N ALA A 71 -2.37 4.33 -11.17
CA ALA A 71 -3.28 5.04 -10.26
C ALA A 71 -3.55 4.22 -8.99
N GLU A 72 -3.78 2.92 -9.11
CA GLU A 72 -4.01 2.01 -7.99
C GLU A 72 -2.78 1.95 -7.08
N ARG A 73 -1.58 1.80 -7.63
CA ARG A 73 -0.33 1.85 -6.85
C ARG A 73 -0.20 3.17 -6.09
N LYS A 74 -0.49 4.29 -6.74
CA LYS A 74 -0.45 5.61 -6.10
C LYS A 74 -1.46 5.72 -4.96
N ILE A 75 -2.68 5.22 -5.15
CA ILE A 75 -3.70 5.19 -4.11
C ILE A 75 -3.27 4.29 -2.96
N SER A 76 -2.71 3.12 -3.25
CA SER A 76 -2.22 2.16 -2.24
C SER A 76 -1.16 2.79 -1.32
N VAL A 77 -0.17 3.48 -1.90
CA VAL A 77 0.85 4.22 -1.14
C VAL A 77 0.23 5.31 -0.27
N LEU A 78 -0.75 6.06 -0.79
CA LEU A 78 -1.40 7.15 -0.06
C LEU A 78 -2.36 6.67 1.03
N ALA A 79 -3.09 5.58 0.79
CA ALA A 79 -3.99 4.96 1.75
C ALA A 79 -3.22 4.18 2.83
N GLY A 80 -1.95 3.85 2.55
CA GLY A 80 -1.16 2.95 3.39
C GLY A 80 -1.73 1.53 3.38
N VAL A 81 -2.36 1.12 2.27
CA VAL A 81 -3.10 -0.14 2.14
C VAL A 81 -2.84 -0.72 0.75
N ASP A 82 -2.47 -2.00 0.68
CA ASP A 82 -2.23 -2.71 -0.59
C ASP A 82 -3.53 -3.02 -1.36
N ALA A 83 -3.39 -3.55 -2.57
CA ALA A 83 -4.52 -3.91 -3.45
C ALA A 83 -5.52 -4.89 -2.78
N GLU A 84 -5.05 -5.69 -1.81
CA GLU A 84 -5.90 -6.62 -1.05
C GLU A 84 -6.50 -6.00 0.22
N GLY A 85 -6.34 -4.70 0.45
CA GLY A 85 -6.90 -4.03 1.62
C GLY A 85 -6.06 -4.22 2.90
N ARG A 86 -4.82 -4.71 2.81
CA ARG A 86 -3.94 -4.92 3.97
C ARG A 86 -3.04 -3.70 4.17
N PRO A 87 -2.77 -3.27 5.41
CA PRO A 87 -1.90 -2.13 5.65
C PRO A 87 -0.50 -2.36 5.08
N VAL A 88 0.02 -1.39 4.32
CA VAL A 88 1.40 -1.38 3.85
C VAL A 88 2.29 -1.06 5.04
N THR A 89 3.01 -2.06 5.51
CA THR A 89 4.02 -1.88 6.57
C THR A 89 5.40 -1.88 5.93
N GLU A 90 6.02 -0.71 5.81
CA GLU A 90 7.46 -0.65 5.56
C GLU A 90 8.22 -0.89 6.87
N PRO A 91 9.28 -1.73 6.87
CA PRO A 91 10.21 -1.79 7.98
C PRO A 91 10.76 -0.38 8.26
N LEU A 92 10.60 0.11 9.48
CA LEU A 92 11.07 1.44 9.93
C LEU A 92 12.61 1.54 9.98
N GLU A 93 13.34 0.70 9.23
CA GLU A 93 14.80 0.69 9.23
C GLU A 93 15.40 1.81 8.37
N ASN A 94 14.58 2.44 7.52
CA ASN A 94 15.02 3.45 6.54
C ASN A 94 15.07 4.87 7.14
N MET A 95 14.41 5.09 8.29
CA MET A 95 14.56 6.32 9.07
C MET A 95 15.65 6.13 10.12
N SER A 96 16.89 6.37 9.69
CA SER A 96 18.01 6.91 10.49
C SER A 96 18.00 6.58 12.00
N GLY A 97 18.84 5.62 12.40
CA GLY A 97 19.51 5.68 13.71
C GLY A 97 18.85 4.96 14.89
N GLY A 98 17.86 4.09 14.65
CA GLY A 98 17.34 3.22 15.71
C GLY A 98 18.39 2.20 16.15
N GLU A 99 19.21 2.54 17.15
CA GLU A 99 20.11 1.57 17.79
C GLU A 99 19.30 0.31 18.11
N SER A 100 19.72 -0.81 17.53
CA SER A 100 19.06 -2.10 17.66
C SER A 100 18.60 -2.32 19.10
N LEU A 101 17.34 -2.76 19.28
CA LEU A 101 16.81 -3.07 20.60
C LEU A 101 17.67 -4.12 21.32
N VAL A 102 18.33 -5.00 20.56
CA VAL A 102 19.34 -5.94 21.08
C VAL A 102 20.55 -5.22 21.68
N GLN A 103 21.02 -4.15 21.03
CA GLN A 103 22.13 -3.32 21.50
C GLN A 103 21.76 -2.54 22.77
N LYS A 104 20.55 -1.96 22.81
CA LYS A 104 20.00 -1.26 24.00
C LYS A 104 19.73 -2.19 25.18
N GLN A 105 19.38 -3.45 24.91
CA GLN A 105 19.17 -4.43 25.97
C GLN A 105 20.47 -4.75 26.72
N ALA A 106 21.61 -4.78 26.02
CA ALA A 106 22.92 -5.00 26.63
C ALA A 106 23.35 -3.86 27.57
N SER A 107 23.03 -2.59 27.27
CA SER A 107 23.40 -1.45 28.11
C SER A 107 22.56 -1.32 29.38
N ARG A 108 21.35 -1.90 29.42
CA ARG A 108 20.49 -1.88 30.61
C ARG A 108 20.98 -2.80 31.73
N GLY A 109 21.58 -3.93 31.37
CA GLY A 109 22.12 -4.91 32.33
C GLY A 109 23.25 -4.34 33.19
N LYS A 110 24.10 -3.46 32.64
CA LYS A 110 25.23 -2.87 33.37
C LYS A 110 24.77 -1.91 34.49
N ARG A 111 23.65 -1.19 34.31
CA ARG A 111 23.16 -0.23 35.32
C ARG A 111 22.51 -0.89 36.53
N ARG A 112 22.01 -2.12 36.41
CA ARG A 112 21.43 -2.85 37.55
C ARG A 112 22.49 -3.49 38.48
N GLY A 113 23.76 -3.45 38.11
CA GLY A 113 24.83 -4.13 38.86
C GLY A 113 25.54 -3.28 39.92
N ALA A 114 25.30 -1.98 40.01
CA ALA A 114 26.05 -1.11 40.92
C ALA A 114 25.20 0.07 41.40
N VAL A 115 24.35 -0.16 42.39
CA VAL A 115 24.10 0.69 43.57
C VAL A 115 23.00 -0.03 44.37
N ALA A 116 23.36 -0.31 45.61
CA ALA A 116 22.53 -0.95 46.62
C ALA A 116 21.22 -0.17 46.87
N PRO A 117 20.19 -0.84 47.41
CA PRO A 117 18.88 -0.24 47.64
C PRO A 117 18.95 0.72 48.83
N ASP A 118 18.72 2.00 48.61
CA ASP A 118 18.34 2.91 49.69
C ASP A 118 17.36 3.94 49.15
N HIS A 119 16.08 3.56 49.11
CA HIS A 119 14.94 4.45 49.31
C HIS A 119 13.74 3.57 49.69
N SER A 120 13.83 3.02 50.91
CA SER A 120 12.65 2.67 51.70
C SER A 120 11.93 3.97 52.05
N ALA A 121 11.13 4.52 51.14
CA ALA A 121 10.21 5.60 51.47
C ALA A 121 8.96 5.52 50.60
N SER A 122 7.90 5.04 51.25
CA SER A 122 6.48 5.28 50.96
C SER A 122 5.96 4.89 49.58
N ASP A 123 5.57 3.62 49.52
CA ASP A 123 4.34 3.14 48.91
C ASP A 123 3.16 4.09 49.24
N THR A 124 2.72 4.90 48.27
CA THR A 124 1.40 5.53 48.33
C THR A 124 0.67 5.19 47.04
N THR A 125 -0.06 4.09 47.12
CA THR A 125 -1.09 3.65 46.18
C THR A 125 -2.20 4.70 46.12
N GLY A 126 -1.99 5.77 45.34
CA GLY A 126 -3.02 6.73 44.98
C GLY A 126 -3.83 6.21 43.79
N VAL A 127 -4.68 5.22 44.04
CA VAL A 127 -5.76 4.87 43.10
C VAL A 127 -6.85 5.93 43.24
N ASP A 128 -6.62 7.09 42.63
CA ASP A 128 -7.69 8.08 42.46
C ASP A 128 -8.68 7.48 41.46
N SER A 129 -9.78 7.00 42.01
CA SER A 129 -10.80 6.18 41.36
C SER A 129 -12.13 6.85 41.62
N ALA A 130 -12.33 8.06 41.08
CA ALA A 130 -13.64 8.67 40.97
C ALA A 130 -13.55 9.88 40.03
N ASP A 131 -13.89 9.70 38.75
CA ASP A 131 -14.65 10.70 37.98
C ASP A 131 -14.98 10.11 36.60
N LEU A 132 -15.80 9.05 36.63
CA LEU A 132 -16.68 8.74 35.52
C LEU A 132 -17.97 9.51 35.78
N ASP A 133 -17.92 10.82 35.51
CA ASP A 133 -19.09 11.68 35.54
C ASP A 133 -20.08 11.18 34.49
N SER A 134 -21.13 10.54 34.99
CA SER A 134 -22.27 10.07 34.21
C SER A 134 -23.15 11.29 33.96
N ALA A 135 -22.84 12.04 32.91
CA ALA A 135 -23.82 12.95 32.32
C ALA A 135 -24.83 12.10 31.52
N GLU A 136 -25.76 11.50 32.26
CA GLU A 136 -27.09 11.18 31.76
C GLU A 136 -27.81 12.52 31.53
N ASP A 137 -27.62 13.13 30.36
CA ASP A 137 -28.58 14.12 29.88
C ASP A 137 -29.76 13.36 29.25
N ASP A 138 -30.65 12.93 30.15
CA ASP A 138 -32.06 12.65 29.91
C ASP A 138 -32.80 13.97 29.60
N GLU A 139 -33.41 14.04 28.41
CA GLU A 139 -34.65 14.76 27.99
C GLU A 139 -34.59 15.35 26.57
#